data_AF-A0A7Y9DRL2-F1
#
_entry.id   AF-A0A7Y9DRL2-F1
#
_cell.length_a   1.000
_cell.length_b   1.000
_cell.length_c   1.000
_cell.angle_alpha   90.00
_cell.angle_beta   90.00
_cell.angle_gamma   90.00
#
_symmetry.space_group_name_H-M   'P 1'
#
loop_
_entity.id
_entity.type
_entity.pdbx_description
1 polymer ?
#
loop_
_entity_poly.entity_id
_entity_poly.type
_entity_poly.pdbx_seq_one_letter_code
_entity_poly.pdbx_strand_id
1 'polypeptide(L)'
;MGEGLAVGCLVEGVTGLDPAEADEALRRALQTWPWVTRYPTVRRTPAVVGTMRSSPGRRGLKVAQWVFSRGLAVPQLRDDAWDLPAACARLEGETGVPARRWLDLARTFLAELPESTVWRAPALAADPDALPDA
;
A
#
# COMPACT_ATOMS: atom_id res chain seq x y z
N MET A 1 8.08 -1.77 5.16
CA MET A 1 7.01 -0.76 5.30
C MET A 1 6.56 -0.23 3.96
N GLY A 2 7.36 0.57 3.23
CA GLY A 2 6.91 1.24 1.99
C GLY A 2 6.21 0.32 0.99
N GLU A 3 6.80 -0.84 0.71
CA GLU A 3 6.21 -1.84 -0.18
C GLU A 3 4.93 -2.46 0.38
N GLY A 4 4.93 -2.83 1.66
CA GLY A 4 3.75 -3.43 2.28
C GLY A 4 2.57 -2.48 2.38
N LEU A 5 2.84 -1.20 2.60
CA LEU A 5 1.81 -0.16 2.53
C LEU A 5 1.32 0.04 1.08
N ALA A 6 2.22 0.03 0.09
CA ALA A 6 1.83 0.10 -1.32
C ALA A 6 0.92 -1.08 -1.73
N VAL A 7 1.30 -2.32 -1.37
CA VAL A 7 0.50 -3.52 -1.61
C VAL A 7 -0.86 -3.42 -0.92
N GLY A 8 -0.90 -3.01 0.36
CA GLY A 8 -2.16 -2.82 1.08
C GLY A 8 -3.07 -1.77 0.42
N CYS A 9 -2.50 -0.65 -0.02
CA CYS A 9 -3.24 0.39 -0.75
C CYS A 9 -3.77 -0.12 -2.10
N LEU A 10 -2.99 -0.91 -2.84
CA LEU A 10 -3.44 -1.53 -4.09
C LEU A 10 -4.60 -2.50 -3.88
N VAL A 11 -4.54 -3.32 -2.83
CA VAL A 11 -5.65 -4.23 -2.45
C VAL A 11 -6.91 -3.44 -2.08
N GLU A 12 -6.76 -2.26 -1.48
CA GLU A 12 -7.85 -1.32 -1.19
C GLU A 12 -8.33 -0.52 -2.43
N GLY A 13 -7.76 -0.78 -3.61
CA GLY A 13 -8.11 -0.13 -4.86
C GLY A 13 -7.60 1.31 -4.99
N VAL A 14 -6.65 1.73 -4.14
CA VAL A 14 -6.07 3.08 -4.19
C VAL A 14 -5.19 3.22 -5.43
N THR A 15 -5.47 4.25 -6.23
CA THR A 15 -4.73 4.61 -7.44
C THR A 15 -3.90 5.88 -7.27
N GLY A 16 -4.07 6.59 -6.15
CA GLY A 16 -3.24 7.74 -5.82
C GLY A 16 -3.59 8.28 -4.44
N LEU A 17 -2.64 8.96 -3.82
CA LEU A 17 -2.87 9.73 -2.62
C LEU A 17 -2.04 11.01 -2.60
N ASP A 18 -2.53 12.02 -1.87
CA ASP A 18 -1.78 13.24 -1.61
C ASP A 18 -0.77 12.95 -0.49
N PRO A 19 0.54 13.11 -0.74
CA PRO A 19 1.56 12.83 0.26
C PRO A 19 1.60 13.85 1.41
N ALA A 20 0.92 15.00 1.31
CA ALA A 20 1.03 16.11 2.28
C ALA A 20 0.73 15.67 3.72
N GLU A 21 -0.26 14.80 3.91
CA GLU A 21 -0.72 14.34 5.23
C GLU A 21 -0.28 12.91 5.54
N ALA A 22 0.43 12.24 4.63
CA ALA A 22 0.74 10.82 4.74
C ALA A 22 1.61 10.47 5.96
N ASP A 23 2.58 11.31 6.32
CA ASP A 23 3.42 11.06 7.51
C ASP A 23 2.62 11.17 8.82
N GLU A 24 1.69 12.13 8.91
CA GLU A 24 0.82 12.30 10.06
C GLU A 24 -0.19 11.15 10.15
N ALA A 25 -0.86 10.84 9.04
CA ALA A 25 -1.83 9.75 8.95
C ALA A 25 -1.19 8.40 9.31
N LEU A 26 0.03 8.11 8.83
CA LEU A 26 0.72 6.88 9.21
C LEU A 26 1.05 6.87 10.71
N ARG A 27 1.47 8.01 11.28
CA ARG A 27 1.77 8.08 12.71
C ARG A 27 0.55 7.76 13.56
N ARG A 28 -0.61 8.31 13.23
CA ARG A 28 -1.89 8.03 13.91
C ARG A 28 -2.32 6.58 13.71
N ALA A 29 -2.22 6.07 12.49
CA ALA A 29 -2.52 4.68 12.20
C ALA A 29 -1.65 3.71 13.00
N LEU A 30 -0.36 3.99 13.18
CA LEU A 30 0.51 3.15 14.01
C LEU A 30 0.18 3.20 15.51
N GLN A 31 -0.50 4.25 16.00
CA GLN A 31 -0.95 4.32 17.39
C GLN A 31 -2.20 3.46 17.63
N THR A 32 -3.07 3.35 16.63
CA THR A 32 -4.34 2.62 16.72
C THR A 32 -4.26 1.20 16.16
N TRP A 33 -3.23 0.88 15.37
CA TRP A 33 -3.05 -0.43 14.75
C TRP A 33 -2.70 -1.51 15.80
N PRO A 34 -3.56 -2.54 16.00
CA PRO A 34 -3.42 -3.49 17.11
C PRO A 34 -2.13 -4.32 17.10
N TRP A 35 -1.47 -4.43 15.94
CA TRP A 35 -0.32 -5.30 15.73
C TRP A 35 1.02 -4.58 15.84
N VAL A 36 1.02 -3.28 16.15
CA VAL A 36 2.23 -2.46 16.19
C VAL A 36 3.30 -3.00 17.16
N THR A 37 2.88 -3.59 18.28
CA THR A 37 3.78 -4.20 19.27
C THR A 37 4.41 -5.49 18.79
N ARG A 38 3.69 -6.25 17.94
CA ARG A 38 4.15 -7.51 17.37
C ARG A 38 5.12 -7.31 16.21
N TYR A 39 5.05 -6.16 15.54
CA TYR A 39 5.86 -5.84 14.36
C TYR A 39 6.65 -4.53 14.55
N PRO A 40 7.66 -4.50 15.44
CA PRO A 40 8.39 -3.28 15.79
C PRO A 40 9.19 -2.68 14.62
N THR A 41 9.55 -3.48 13.63
CA THR A 41 10.18 -3.02 12.38
C THR A 41 9.27 -2.09 11.58
N VAL A 42 7.95 -2.24 11.71
CA VAL A 42 6.96 -1.34 11.12
C VAL A 42 6.89 -0.02 11.90
N ARG A 43 6.98 -0.05 13.23
CA ARG A 43 6.91 1.19 14.04
C ARG A 43 8.05 2.18 13.78
N ARG A 44 9.24 1.70 13.40
CA ARG A 44 10.47 2.50 13.31
C ARG A 44 10.56 3.43 12.09
N THR A 45 9.58 3.48 11.20
CA THR A 45 9.67 4.23 9.94
C THR A 45 8.57 5.28 9.82
N PRO A 46 8.62 6.40 10.58
CA PRO A 46 7.56 7.40 10.57
C PRO A 46 7.57 8.33 9.35
N ALA A 47 8.67 8.38 8.58
CA ALA A 47 8.77 9.19 7.36
C ALA A 47 8.34 8.35 6.13
N VAL A 48 7.04 8.14 5.99
CA VAL A 48 6.46 7.44 4.86
C VAL A 48 6.68 8.20 3.56
N VAL A 49 6.56 9.53 3.55
CA VAL A 49 6.76 10.34 2.34
C VAL A 49 8.18 10.19 1.81
N GLY A 50 9.19 10.22 2.69
CA GLY A 50 10.57 9.94 2.32
C GLY A 50 10.77 8.53 1.78
N THR A 51 10.06 7.55 2.35
CA THR A 51 10.05 6.16 1.88
C THR A 51 9.37 6.02 0.52
N MET A 52 8.26 6.72 0.29
CA MET A 52 7.54 6.75 -0.98
C MET A 52 8.45 7.35 -2.07
N ARG A 53 9.06 8.52 -1.81
CA ARG A 53 9.92 9.22 -2.78
C ARG A 53 11.16 8.42 -3.16
N SER A 54 11.76 7.72 -2.20
CA SER A 54 12.93 6.87 -2.46
C SER A 54 12.58 5.49 -3.03
N SER A 55 11.30 5.10 -3.02
CA SER A 55 10.83 3.76 -3.39
C SER A 55 11.29 3.30 -4.78
N PRO A 56 11.21 4.12 -5.86
CA PRO A 56 11.64 3.68 -7.19
C PRO A 56 13.13 3.37 -7.28
N GLY A 57 13.95 4.10 -6.52
CA GLY A 57 15.41 3.98 -6.54
C GLY A 57 15.97 2.83 -5.68
N ARG A 58 15.13 2.13 -4.91
CA ARG A 58 15.60 1.04 -4.04
C ARG A 58 16.04 -0.15 -4.89
N ARG A 59 17.29 -0.56 -4.71
CA ARG A 59 17.88 -1.75 -5.36
C ARG A 59 17.32 -3.03 -4.74
N GLY A 60 17.00 -4.02 -5.56
CA GLY A 60 16.48 -5.35 -5.17
C GLY A 60 15.16 -5.71 -5.86
N LEU A 61 14.81 -7.01 -5.83
CA LEU A 61 13.49 -7.52 -6.20
C LEU A 61 12.47 -6.96 -5.21
N LYS A 62 11.71 -5.96 -5.63
CA LYS A 62 10.73 -5.25 -4.81
C LYS A 62 9.39 -5.37 -5.50
N VAL A 63 8.41 -5.94 -4.82
CA VAL A 63 7.13 -6.35 -5.43
C VAL A 63 6.22 -5.17 -5.75
N ALA A 64 6.35 -4.09 -4.96
CA ALA A 64 5.57 -2.87 -5.14
C ALA A 64 6.44 -1.64 -4.88
N GLN A 65 6.02 -0.51 -5.44
CA GLN A 65 6.68 0.77 -5.32
C GLN A 65 5.68 1.92 -5.26
N TRP A 66 6.17 3.08 -4.84
CA TRP A 66 5.47 4.35 -4.96
C TRP A 66 6.07 5.16 -6.11
N VAL A 67 5.23 5.59 -7.05
CA VAL A 67 5.61 6.48 -8.14
C VAL A 67 4.99 7.84 -7.90
N PHE A 68 5.77 8.91 -8.07
CA PHE A 68 5.24 10.26 -7.99
C PHE A 68 4.83 10.74 -9.38
N SER A 69 3.54 11.00 -9.57
CA SER A 69 2.98 11.49 -10.83
C SER A 69 2.02 12.64 -10.56
N ARG A 70 2.25 13.78 -11.21
CA ARG A 70 1.43 15.01 -11.06
C ARG A 70 1.20 15.43 -9.60
N GLY A 71 2.21 15.25 -8.75
CA GLY A 71 2.14 15.60 -7.31
C GLY A 71 1.53 14.51 -6.42
N LEU A 72 0.97 13.44 -6.99
CA LEU A 72 0.39 12.33 -6.24
C LEU A 72 1.40 11.21 -6.01
N ALA A 73 1.28 10.53 -4.88
CA ALA A 73 1.93 9.26 -4.62
C ALA A 73 1.03 8.11 -5.12
N VAL A 74 1.47 7.41 -6.15
CA VAL A 74 0.73 6.33 -6.82
C VAL A 74 1.36 4.99 -6.44
N PRO A 75 0.64 4.10 -5.72
CA PRO A 75 1.15 2.77 -5.46
C PRO A 75 1.06 1.94 -6.75
N GLN A 76 2.09 1.14 -7.04
CA GLN A 76 2.16 0.29 -8.23
C GLN A 76 2.90 -1.00 -7.93
N LEU A 77 2.55 -2.08 -8.61
CA LEU A 77 3.42 -3.24 -8.70
C LEU A 77 4.63 -2.86 -9.57
N ARG A 78 5.81 -3.39 -9.23
CA ARG A 78 7.06 -2.94 -9.86
C ARG A 78 7.25 -3.54 -11.26
N ASP A 79 6.61 -4.66 -11.54
CA ASP A 79 6.78 -5.43 -12.77
C ASP A 79 5.43 -6.03 -13.17
N ASP A 80 5.23 -6.20 -14.47
CA ASP A 80 4.03 -6.83 -15.06
C ASP A 80 3.97 -8.33 -14.72
N ALA A 81 5.08 -8.90 -14.24
CA ALA A 81 5.18 -10.26 -13.74
C ALA A 81 4.50 -10.48 -12.38
N TRP A 82 4.10 -9.41 -11.67
CA TRP A 82 3.42 -9.54 -10.39
C TRP A 82 1.92 -9.34 -10.56
N ASP A 83 1.15 -10.33 -10.13
CA ASP A 83 -0.23 -10.10 -9.70
C ASP A 83 -0.26 -9.75 -8.20
N LEU A 84 -1.39 -9.21 -7.73
CA LEU A 84 -1.55 -8.84 -6.32
C LEU A 84 -1.40 -10.04 -5.36
N PRO A 85 -1.94 -11.24 -5.66
CA PRO A 85 -1.71 -12.43 -4.84
C PRO A 85 -0.23 -12.80 -4.67
N ALA A 86 0.54 -12.83 -5.76
CA ALA A 86 1.96 -13.17 -5.75
C ALA A 86 2.79 -12.11 -5.00
N ALA A 87 2.46 -10.83 -5.20
CA ALA A 87 3.08 -9.74 -4.46
C ALA A 87 2.85 -9.87 -2.94
N CYS A 88 1.63 -10.24 -2.53
CA CYS A 88 1.30 -10.50 -1.13
C CYS A 88 2.13 -11.66 -0.55
N ALA A 89 2.12 -12.82 -1.22
CA ALA A 89 2.86 -14.00 -0.76
C ALA A 89 4.37 -13.72 -0.62
N ARG A 90 4.95 -13.00 -1.59
CA ARG A 90 6.36 -12.63 -1.55
C ARG A 90 6.67 -11.64 -0.42
N LEU A 91 5.82 -10.63 -0.23
CA LEU A 91 5.95 -9.66 0.85
C LEU A 91 5.89 -10.33 2.24
N GLU A 92 5.00 -11.30 2.41
CA GLU A 92 4.93 -12.10 3.65
C GLU A 92 6.25 -12.82 3.91
N GLY A 93 6.78 -13.51 2.89
CA GLY A 93 8.05 -14.23 3.00
C GLY A 93 9.25 -13.33 3.29
N GLU A 94 9.29 -12.10 2.75
CA GLU A 94 10.40 -11.17 2.99
C GLU A 94 10.34 -10.47 4.35
N THR A 95 9.13 -10.07 4.77
CA THR A 95 8.96 -9.22 5.95
C THR A 95 8.62 -10.00 7.22
N GLY A 96 8.16 -11.25 7.10
CA GLY A 96 7.60 -12.03 8.20
C GLY A 96 6.28 -11.47 8.74
N VAL A 97 5.68 -10.51 8.03
CA VAL A 97 4.39 -9.89 8.37
C VAL A 97 3.34 -10.38 7.38
N PRO A 98 2.26 -11.04 7.84
CA PRO A 98 1.19 -11.49 6.96
C PRO A 98 0.59 -10.34 6.14
N ALA A 99 0.21 -10.58 4.90
CA ALA A 99 -0.39 -9.64 3.96
C ALA A 99 -1.67 -9.04 4.53
N ARG A 100 -2.48 -9.84 5.23
CA ARG A 100 -3.65 -9.34 5.98
C ARG A 100 -3.29 -8.24 6.97
N ARG A 101 -2.10 -8.26 7.57
CA ARG A 101 -1.64 -7.24 8.52
C ARG A 101 -1.17 -5.98 7.82
N TRP A 102 -0.57 -6.11 6.64
CA TRP A 102 -0.31 -4.97 5.77
C TRP A 102 -1.60 -4.32 5.28
N LEU A 103 -2.62 -5.11 4.94
CA LEU A 103 -3.95 -4.63 4.59
C LEU A 103 -4.63 -3.90 5.76
N ASP A 104 -4.62 -4.51 6.96
CA ASP A 104 -5.15 -3.88 8.18
C ASP A 104 -4.50 -2.51 8.40
N LEU A 105 -3.15 -2.43 8.28
CA LEU A 105 -2.42 -1.18 8.43
C LEU A 105 -2.79 -0.17 7.35
N ALA A 106 -2.89 -0.59 6.09
CA ALA A 106 -3.29 0.28 4.99
C ALA A 106 -4.70 0.85 5.20
N ARG A 107 -5.66 0.03 5.68
CA ARG A 107 -7.01 0.51 6.05
C ARG A 107 -6.97 1.55 7.15
N THR A 108 -6.22 1.30 8.22
CA THR A 108 -6.07 2.28 9.30
C THR A 108 -5.41 3.56 8.79
N PHE A 109 -4.36 3.45 7.99
CA PHE A 109 -3.69 4.59 7.36
C PHE A 109 -4.63 5.41 6.48
N LEU A 110 -5.40 4.77 5.60
CA LEU A 110 -6.33 5.44 4.70
C LEU A 110 -7.51 6.07 5.45
N ALA A 111 -7.92 5.50 6.59
CA ALA A 111 -8.96 6.09 7.44
C ALA A 111 -8.50 7.36 8.17
N GLU A 112 -7.19 7.56 8.33
CA GLU A 112 -6.61 8.78 8.92
C GLU A 112 -6.37 9.88 7.89
N LEU A 113 -6.53 9.59 6.59
CA LEU A 113 -6.43 10.57 5.51
C LEU A 113 -7.79 11.19 5.21
N PRO A 114 -7.85 12.49 4.86
CA PRO A 114 -9.07 13.09 4.35
C PRO A 114 -9.52 12.39 3.05
N GLU A 115 -10.82 12.16 2.89
CA GLU A 115 -11.36 11.47 1.70
C GLU A 115 -10.96 12.14 0.38
N SER A 116 -10.87 13.48 0.39
CA SER A 116 -10.43 14.29 -0.76
C SER A 116 -8.96 14.08 -1.17
N THR A 117 -8.18 13.36 -0.37
CA THR A 117 -6.75 13.12 -0.60
C THR A 117 -6.45 11.70 -1.07
N VAL A 118 -7.48 10.85 -1.22
CA VAL A 118 -7.32 9.46 -1.65
C VAL A 118 -8.14 9.23 -2.91
N TRP A 119 -7.47 8.81 -3.97
CA TRP A 119 -8.11 8.38 -5.21
C TRP A 119 -8.11 6.87 -5.27
N ARG A 120 -9.27 6.31 -5.59
CA ARG A 120 -9.44 4.88 -5.82
C ARG A 120 -9.85 4.67 -7.27
N ALA A 121 -9.44 3.55 -7.86
CA ALA A 121 -10.13 3.09 -9.05
C ALA A 121 -11.61 2.91 -8.67
N PRO A 122 -12.57 3.26 -9.55
CA PRO A 122 -13.89 2.68 -9.41
C PRO A 122 -13.64 1.18 -9.25
N ALA A 123 -14.27 0.55 -8.25
CA ALA A 123 -14.33 -0.90 -8.22
C ALA A 123 -14.69 -1.27 -9.65
N LEU A 124 -13.80 -1.99 -10.36
CA LEU A 124 -14.26 -2.66 -11.57
C LEU A 124 -15.51 -3.34 -11.06
N ALA A 125 -16.68 -2.90 -11.54
CA ALA A 125 -17.85 -3.73 -11.42
C ALA A 125 -17.32 -5.03 -11.99
N ALA A 126 -17.10 -6.01 -11.12
CA ALA A 126 -16.94 -7.37 -11.55
C ALA A 126 -18.27 -7.59 -12.23
N ASP A 127 -18.30 -7.36 -13.54
CA ASP A 127 -19.47 -7.57 -14.35
C ASP A 127 -19.71 -9.07 -14.21
N PRO A 128 -20.72 -9.48 -13.42
CA PRO A 128 -20.92 -10.90 -13.18
C PRO A 128 -21.33 -11.60 -14.49
N ASP A 129 -21.64 -10.84 -15.54
CA ASP A 129 -21.99 -11.30 -16.88
C ASP A 129 -20.78 -11.33 -17.86
N ALA A 130 -19.56 -11.02 -17.42
CA ALA A 130 -18.36 -11.09 -18.28
C ALA A 130 -17.71 -12.51 -18.34
N LEU A 131 -18.48 -13.56 -18.08
CA LEU A 131 -18.12 -14.93 -18.48
C LEU A 131 -18.89 -15.26 -19.77
N PRO A 132 -18.21 -15.50 -20.90
CA PRO A 132 -18.91 -16.04 -22.05
C PRO A 132 -19.41 -17.45 -21.72
N ASP A 133 -20.71 -17.70 -21.95
CA ASP A 133 -21.22 -19.04 -22.18
C ASP A 133 -20.59 -19.57 -23.48
N ALA A 134 -19.49 -20.30 -23.37
CA ALA A 134 -18.95 -21.16 -24.43
C ALA A 134 -18.06 -22.27 -23.87
#